data_AF-A0A9X2P0Y8-F1
#
_entry.id   AF-A0A9X2P0Y8-F1
#
_cell.length_a   1.000
_cell.length_b   1.000
_cell.length_c   1.000
_cell.angle_alpha   90.00
_cell.angle_beta   90.00
_cell.angle_gamma   90.00
#
_symmetry.space_group_name_H-M   'P 1'
#
loop_
_entity.id
_entity.type
_entity.pdbx_description
1 polymer ?
#
loop_
_entity_poly.entity_id
_entity_poly.type
_entity_poly.pdbx_seq_one_letter_code
_entity_poly.pdbx_strand_id
1 'polypeptide(L)'
;MVIGRWADVVEGAVFKKWGIVKEFSQECKKVGIGQDFGFTNDPSAAVRCGIIDNRLYVDELFYETDMLSSAIANRLKPFSMKVFADSQDPRLIQEIKNRGVNIYPVDKFPGSIKAGIDKIKDMEFSVTERSYNLITKLRKYVWDKDKDGNYINEPVDEYNHLMDAIRYYVLGCLLGRILKPKDLTGIFTH
;
A
#
# COMPACT_ATOMS: atom_id res chain seq x y z
N MET A 1 5.27 27.46 -2.57
CA MET A 1 4.01 27.33 -1.77
C MET A 1 2.98 26.60 -2.63
N VAL A 2 2.71 25.33 -2.35
CA VAL A 2 1.57 24.61 -2.95
C VAL A 2 0.42 24.72 -1.94
N ILE A 3 -0.56 25.54 -2.26
CA ILE A 3 -1.81 25.63 -1.51
C ILE A 3 -2.61 24.39 -1.91
N GLY A 4 -2.46 23.31 -1.16
CA GLY A 4 -3.18 22.07 -1.39
C GLY A 4 -4.69 22.31 -1.18
N ARG A 5 -5.49 22.00 -2.20
CA ARG A 5 -6.95 21.95 -2.06
C ARG A 5 -7.28 20.82 -1.09
N TRP A 6 -7.77 21.16 0.10
CA TRP A 6 -8.31 20.18 1.03
C TRP A 6 -9.51 19.51 0.37
N ALA A 7 -9.50 18.19 0.28
CA ALA A 7 -10.67 17.46 -0.23
C ALA A 7 -11.74 17.43 0.87
N ASP A 8 -12.98 17.79 0.53
CA ASP A 8 -14.13 17.52 1.40
C ASP A 8 -14.23 16.01 1.60
N VAL A 9 -14.10 15.58 2.85
CA VAL A 9 -14.12 14.16 3.24
C VAL A 9 -15.49 13.82 3.79
N VAL A 10 -16.01 12.67 3.36
CA VAL A 10 -17.32 12.16 3.80
C VAL A 10 -17.31 11.82 5.29
N GLU A 11 -18.49 11.83 5.91
CA GLU A 11 -18.66 11.33 7.27
C GLU A 11 -18.20 9.87 7.37
N GLY A 12 -17.44 9.55 8.42
CA GLY A 12 -16.86 8.22 8.61
C GLY A 12 -15.54 7.96 7.89
N ALA A 13 -15.01 8.89 7.09
CA ALA A 13 -13.72 8.70 6.41
C ALA A 13 -12.59 8.34 7.38
N VAL A 14 -11.81 7.31 7.03
CA VAL A 14 -10.66 6.87 7.82
C VAL A 14 -9.60 7.98 7.84
N PHE A 15 -9.28 8.56 6.67
CA PHE A 15 -8.27 9.61 6.53
C PHE A 15 -8.91 10.97 6.27
N LYS A 16 -8.99 11.80 7.32
CA LYS A 16 -9.66 13.11 7.27
C LYS A 16 -8.79 14.26 6.74
N LYS A 17 -7.46 14.07 6.68
CA LYS A 17 -6.52 15.12 6.31
C LYS A 17 -5.50 14.58 5.32
N TRP A 18 -5.68 14.91 4.06
CA TRP A 18 -4.74 14.61 2.98
C TRP A 18 -4.85 15.70 1.91
N GLY A 19 -3.76 15.91 1.18
CA GLY A 19 -3.66 16.93 0.14
C GLY A 19 -3.30 16.35 -1.22
N ILE A 20 -3.69 17.04 -2.28
CA ILE A 20 -3.27 16.72 -3.65
C ILE A 20 -2.03 17.55 -3.99
N VAL A 21 -1.02 16.90 -4.56
CA VAL A 21 0.21 17.53 -5.08
C VAL A 21 0.36 17.25 -6.57
N LYS A 22 1.04 18.11 -7.30
CA LYS A 22 1.20 17.96 -8.77
C LYS A 22 2.03 16.72 -9.14
N GLU A 23 3.11 16.48 -8.40
CA GLU A 23 4.07 15.44 -8.72
C GLU A 23 4.64 14.78 -7.47
N PHE A 24 5.20 13.59 -7.66
CA PHE A 24 5.94 12.89 -6.62
C PHE A 24 7.30 13.57 -6.44
N SER A 25 7.59 14.08 -5.25
CA SER A 25 8.84 14.80 -4.99
C SER A 25 10.05 13.88 -5.10
N GLN A 26 11.11 14.38 -5.76
CA GLN A 26 12.39 13.67 -5.87
C GLN A 26 13.20 13.71 -4.56
N GLU A 27 12.83 14.59 -3.63
CA GLU A 27 13.47 14.69 -2.31
C GLU A 27 12.99 13.62 -1.32
N CYS A 28 11.98 12.83 -1.71
CA CYS A 28 11.47 11.72 -0.92
C CYS A 28 12.59 10.75 -0.54
N LYS A 29 12.67 10.46 0.76
CA LYS A 29 13.50 9.40 1.34
C LYS A 29 12.67 8.14 1.54
N LYS A 30 13.37 7.03 1.81
CA LYS A 30 12.74 5.70 2.03
C LYS A 30 11.83 5.26 0.87
N VAL A 31 12.12 5.69 -0.35
CA VAL A 31 11.25 5.42 -1.51
C VAL A 31 11.13 3.93 -1.76
N GLY A 32 9.89 3.46 -1.89
CA GLY A 32 9.55 2.07 -2.16
C GLY A 32 8.18 1.95 -2.79
N ILE A 33 7.78 0.74 -3.13
CA ILE A 33 6.48 0.44 -3.72
C ILE A 33 5.71 -0.44 -2.74
N GLY A 34 4.46 -0.09 -2.48
CA GLY A 34 3.48 -0.96 -1.89
C GLY A 34 2.73 -1.75 -2.96
N GLN A 35 2.47 -3.04 -2.75
CA GLN A 35 1.77 -3.91 -3.70
C GLN A 35 0.69 -4.75 -3.03
N ASP A 36 -0.57 -4.56 -3.41
CA ASP A 36 -1.66 -5.48 -3.10
C ASP A 36 -1.99 -6.34 -4.34
N PHE A 37 -2.24 -7.63 -4.13
CA PHE A 37 -2.50 -8.56 -5.22
C PHE A 37 -4.00 -8.76 -5.39
N GLY A 38 -4.47 -8.60 -6.63
CA GLY A 38 -5.82 -8.90 -7.06
C GLY A 38 -5.80 -9.59 -8.42
N PHE A 39 -6.88 -10.29 -8.78
CA PHE A 39 -7.00 -10.96 -10.07
C PHE A 39 -8.29 -10.57 -10.80
N THR A 40 -9.40 -11.28 -10.59
CA THR A 40 -10.61 -11.11 -11.42
C THR A 40 -11.48 -9.94 -10.97
N ASN A 41 -12.10 -10.06 -9.78
CA ASN A 41 -12.98 -9.00 -9.26
C ASN A 41 -12.18 -7.90 -8.55
N ASP A 42 -11.07 -8.29 -7.93
CA ASP A 42 -10.18 -7.41 -7.20
C ASP A 42 -9.00 -7.03 -8.09
N PRO A 43 -8.73 -5.73 -8.31
CA PRO A 43 -7.58 -5.29 -9.08
C PRO A 43 -6.28 -5.42 -8.28
N SER A 44 -5.20 -5.79 -8.98
CA SER A 44 -3.84 -5.63 -8.46
C SER A 44 -3.49 -4.14 -8.39
N ALA A 45 -2.96 -3.72 -7.25
CA ALA A 45 -2.73 -2.31 -6.94
C ALA A 45 -1.27 -2.06 -6.53
N ALA A 46 -0.62 -1.09 -7.18
CA ALA A 46 0.74 -0.68 -6.87
C ALA A 46 0.83 0.83 -6.63
N VAL A 47 1.50 1.21 -5.53
CA VAL A 47 1.66 2.61 -5.16
C VAL A 47 3.11 2.89 -4.78
N ARG A 48 3.75 3.82 -5.49
CA ARG A 48 5.05 4.38 -5.10
C ARG A 48 4.84 5.28 -3.90
N CYS A 49 5.61 5.06 -2.86
CA CYS A 49 5.54 5.78 -1.60
C CYS A 49 6.91 6.35 -1.24
N GLY A 50 6.93 7.46 -0.50
CA GLY A 50 8.15 8.08 0.01
C GLY A 50 7.85 9.08 1.11
N ILE A 51 8.87 9.43 1.90
CA ILE A 51 8.73 10.31 3.05
C ILE A 51 9.61 11.54 2.88
N ILE A 52 9.06 12.72 3.16
CA ILE A 52 9.82 13.94 3.46
C ILE A 52 9.41 14.36 4.87
N ASP A 53 10.37 14.43 5.79
CA ASP A 53 10.13 14.68 7.22
C ASP A 53 9.04 13.77 7.80
N ASN A 54 7.88 14.32 8.17
CA ASN A 54 6.72 13.59 8.68
C ASN A 54 5.54 13.55 7.68
N ARG A 55 5.83 13.69 6.38
CA ARG A 55 4.84 13.66 5.30
C ARG A 55 5.04 12.47 4.38
N LEU A 56 3.99 11.68 4.23
CA LEU A 56 3.87 10.58 3.29
C LEU A 56 3.42 11.10 1.92
N TYR A 57 4.23 10.86 0.90
CA TYR A 57 3.92 11.07 -0.50
C TYR A 57 3.58 9.74 -1.16
N VAL A 58 2.49 9.72 -1.93
CA VAL A 58 2.05 8.53 -2.67
C VAL A 58 1.73 8.86 -4.12
N ASP A 59 2.03 7.92 -5.00
CA ASP A 59 1.83 8.00 -6.44
C ASP A 59 1.38 6.63 -6.96
N GLU A 60 0.16 6.57 -7.48
CA GLU A 60 -0.41 5.36 -8.09
C GLU A 60 0.40 4.96 -9.32
N LEU A 61 0.84 3.70 -9.37
CA LEU A 61 1.59 3.15 -10.50
C LEU A 61 0.67 2.34 -11.42
N PHE A 62 -0.22 1.53 -10.84
CA PHE A 62 -1.25 0.79 -11.55
C PHE A 62 -2.36 0.31 -10.60
N TYR A 63 -3.54 0.08 -11.19
CA TYR A 63 -4.74 -0.43 -10.55
C TYR A 63 -5.56 -1.18 -11.60
N GLU A 64 -5.26 -2.47 -11.81
CA GLU A 64 -5.70 -3.24 -12.97
C GLU A 64 -6.08 -4.69 -12.59
N THR A 65 -7.12 -5.24 -13.23
CA THR A 65 -7.52 -6.65 -13.09
C THR A 65 -6.74 -7.56 -14.05
N ASP A 66 -6.90 -8.87 -13.88
CA ASP A 66 -6.39 -9.92 -14.77
C ASP A 66 -4.86 -9.91 -14.91
N MET A 67 -4.16 -9.41 -13.89
CA MET A 67 -2.71 -9.33 -13.88
C MET A 67 -2.08 -10.64 -13.40
N LEU A 68 -1.44 -11.36 -14.33
CA LEU A 68 -0.56 -12.49 -13.98
C LEU A 68 0.74 -12.00 -13.33
N SER A 69 1.43 -12.91 -12.64
CA SER A 69 2.73 -12.63 -11.99
C SER A 69 3.77 -12.01 -12.95
N SER A 70 3.75 -12.41 -14.22
CA SER A 70 4.59 -11.84 -15.28
C SER A 70 4.22 -10.38 -15.60
N ALA A 71 2.94 -10.05 -15.70
CA ALA A 71 2.46 -8.70 -15.97
C ALA A 71 2.81 -7.75 -14.81
N ILE A 72 2.58 -8.20 -13.57
CA ILE A 72 2.95 -7.47 -12.35
C ILE A 72 4.47 -7.22 -12.34
N ALA A 73 5.27 -8.26 -12.58
CA ALA A 73 6.72 -8.13 -12.59
C ALA A 73 7.22 -7.15 -13.67
N ASN A 74 6.65 -7.20 -14.87
CA ASN A 74 7.00 -6.29 -15.98
C ASN A 74 6.66 -4.84 -15.66
N ARG A 75 5.58 -4.58 -14.92
CA ARG A 75 5.22 -3.22 -14.47
C ARG A 75 6.12 -2.71 -13.36
N LEU A 76 6.54 -3.57 -12.44
CA LEU A 76 7.34 -3.17 -11.27
C LEU A 76 8.85 -3.04 -11.56
N LYS A 77 9.39 -3.89 -12.43
CA LYS A 77 10.83 -3.98 -12.72
C LYS A 77 11.47 -2.66 -13.16
N PRO A 78 10.86 -1.82 -14.04
CA PRO A 78 11.45 -0.57 -14.48
C PRO A 78 11.76 0.41 -13.35
N PHE A 79 11.01 0.36 -12.24
CA PHE A 79 11.23 1.26 -11.12
C PHE A 79 12.49 0.92 -10.31
N SER A 80 12.96 -0.33 -10.34
CA SER A 80 14.14 -0.79 -9.59
C SER A 80 14.10 -0.46 -8.08
N MET A 81 12.90 -0.45 -7.49
CA MET A 81 12.67 -0.14 -6.07
C MET A 81 12.39 -1.40 -5.24
N LYS A 82 12.51 -1.27 -3.91
CA LYS A 82 11.99 -2.28 -2.99
C LYS A 82 10.46 -2.30 -3.08
N VAL A 83 9.88 -3.48 -3.27
CA VAL A 83 8.44 -3.70 -3.30
C VAL A 83 8.04 -4.42 -2.01
N PHE A 84 7.10 -3.87 -1.26
CA PHE A 84 6.52 -4.46 -0.06
C PHE A 84 5.12 -4.93 -0.40
N ALA A 85 4.93 -6.24 -0.43
CA ALA A 85 3.75 -6.85 -1.01
C ALA A 85 2.94 -7.67 -0.01
N ASP A 86 1.66 -7.84 -0.33
CA ASP A 86 0.80 -8.80 0.35
C ASP A 86 1.49 -10.18 0.44
N SER A 87 1.30 -10.83 1.59
CA SER A 87 1.99 -12.07 1.96
C SER A 87 1.12 -13.32 1.87
N GLN A 88 -0.09 -13.24 1.30
CA GLN A 88 -1.05 -14.36 1.26
C GLN A 88 -0.59 -15.49 0.35
N ASP A 89 -0.10 -15.17 -0.85
CA ASP A 89 0.45 -16.18 -1.77
C ASP A 89 1.99 -16.06 -1.87
N PRO A 90 2.75 -16.86 -1.08
CA PRO A 90 4.21 -16.85 -1.15
C PRO A 90 4.75 -17.35 -2.50
N ARG A 91 3.99 -18.13 -3.27
CA ARG A 91 4.42 -18.61 -4.60
C ARG A 91 4.42 -17.45 -5.59
N LEU A 92 3.37 -16.62 -5.57
CA LEU A 92 3.28 -15.41 -6.41
C LEU A 92 4.46 -14.47 -6.16
N ILE A 93 4.81 -14.27 -4.89
CA ILE A 93 5.98 -13.46 -4.49
C ILE A 93 7.27 -14.06 -5.05
N GLN A 94 7.45 -15.38 -4.93
CA GLN A 94 8.62 -16.07 -5.47
C GLN A 94 8.70 -15.96 -7.00
N GLU A 95 7.58 -16.08 -7.71
CA GLU A 95 7.51 -15.91 -9.17
C GLU A 95 7.90 -14.51 -9.61
N ILE A 96 7.40 -13.47 -8.94
CA ILE A 96 7.72 -12.07 -9.22
C ILE A 96 9.19 -11.80 -8.90
N LYS A 97 9.70 -12.33 -7.78
CA LYS A 97 11.12 -12.24 -7.39
C LYS A 97 12.04 -12.88 -8.43
N ASN A 98 11.70 -14.08 -8.90
CA ASN A 98 12.46 -14.80 -9.94
C ASN A 98 12.55 -14.03 -11.26
N ARG A 99 11.64 -13.08 -11.50
CA ARG A 99 11.64 -12.20 -12.70
C ARG A 99 12.50 -10.93 -12.51
N GLY A 100 13.16 -10.79 -11.36
CA GLY A 100 14.11 -9.73 -11.06
C GLY A 100 13.51 -8.53 -10.34
N VAL A 101 12.33 -8.67 -9.73
CA VAL A 101 11.75 -7.62 -8.87
C VAL A 101 12.27 -7.79 -7.45
N ASN A 102 12.70 -6.69 -6.83
CA ASN A 102 13.14 -6.67 -5.44
C ASN A 102 11.95 -6.63 -4.47
N ILE A 103 11.22 -7.75 -4.38
CA ILE A 103 9.96 -7.88 -3.64
C ILE A 103 10.14 -8.58 -2.30
N TYR A 104 9.45 -8.06 -1.28
CA TYR A 104 9.46 -8.53 0.10
C TYR A 104 8.03 -8.73 0.61
N PRO A 105 7.68 -9.92 1.12
CA PRO A 105 6.41 -10.15 1.80
C PRO A 105 6.33 -9.34 3.10
N VAL A 106 5.22 -8.65 3.34
CA VAL A 106 4.99 -7.98 4.63
C VAL A 106 4.55 -8.96 5.72
N ASP A 107 4.94 -8.69 6.96
CA ASP A 107 4.49 -9.47 8.13
C ASP A 107 3.12 -8.93 8.63
N LYS A 108 2.04 -9.58 8.20
CA LYS A 108 0.66 -9.24 8.61
C LYS A 108 0.28 -9.93 9.92
N PHE A 109 0.57 -9.28 11.04
CA PHE A 109 0.18 -9.74 12.38
C PHE A 109 -1.25 -9.29 12.76
N PRO A 110 -1.89 -9.91 13.78
CA PRO A 110 -3.17 -9.43 14.31
C PRO A 110 -3.11 -7.95 14.71
N GLY A 111 -3.98 -7.11 14.14
CA GLY A 111 -3.96 -5.65 14.37
C GLY A 111 -3.02 -4.87 13.44
N SER A 112 -2.35 -5.52 12.47
CA SER A 112 -1.49 -4.84 11.48
C SER A 112 -2.24 -3.85 10.59
N ILE A 113 -3.55 -4.03 10.37
CA ILE A 113 -4.40 -3.05 9.68
C ILE A 113 -4.42 -1.72 10.45
N LYS A 114 -4.84 -1.78 11.72
CA LYS A 114 -4.88 -0.64 12.62
C LYS A 114 -3.52 0.02 12.78
N ALA A 115 -2.46 -0.77 13.03
CA ALA A 115 -1.11 -0.24 13.19
C ALA A 115 -0.63 0.56 11.96
N GLY A 116 -0.95 0.07 10.75
CA GLY A 116 -0.64 0.78 9.51
C GLY A 116 -1.46 2.06 9.32
N ILE A 117 -2.77 2.01 9.60
CA ILE A 117 -3.66 3.18 9.54
C ILE A 117 -3.20 4.25 10.54
N ASP A 118 -2.95 3.88 11.78
CA ASP A 118 -2.50 4.78 12.85
C ASP A 118 -1.19 5.44 12.44
N LYS A 119 -0.24 4.66 11.91
CA LYS A 119 1.03 5.22 11.44
C LYS A 119 0.86 6.23 10.30
N ILE A 120 -0.08 5.99 9.37
CA ILE A 120 -0.39 6.95 8.30
C ILE A 120 -1.04 8.21 8.89
N LYS A 121 -1.93 8.08 9.87
CA LYS A 121 -2.60 9.21 10.54
C LYS A 121 -1.65 10.08 11.35
N ASP A 122 -0.56 9.52 11.86
CA ASP A 122 0.50 10.25 12.54
C ASP A 122 1.34 11.12 11.57
N MET A 123 1.14 10.99 10.25
CA MET A 123 1.86 11.70 9.20
C MET A 123 0.92 12.64 8.44
N GLU A 124 1.50 13.67 7.82
CA GLU A 124 0.79 14.39 6.75
C GLU A 124 0.72 13.48 5.52
N PHE A 125 -0.40 13.54 4.77
CA PHE A 125 -0.62 12.63 3.64
C PHE A 125 -0.80 13.43 2.34
N SER A 126 0.00 13.14 1.32
CA SER A 126 0.00 13.82 0.02
C SER A 126 -0.07 12.82 -1.13
N VAL A 127 -1.05 12.98 -2.01
CA VAL A 127 -1.27 12.14 -3.20
C VAL A 127 -1.05 12.93 -4.47
N THR A 128 -0.40 12.32 -5.47
CA THR A 128 -0.23 12.98 -6.78
C THR A 128 -1.56 13.13 -7.52
N GLU A 129 -1.76 14.25 -8.22
CA GLU A 129 -3.03 14.58 -8.89
C GLU A 129 -3.44 13.58 -9.99
N ARG A 130 -2.47 12.88 -10.58
CA ARG A 130 -2.69 11.82 -11.57
C ARG A 130 -3.23 10.50 -11.00
N SER A 131 -3.20 10.34 -9.67
CA SER A 131 -3.62 9.11 -8.99
C SER A 131 -5.14 9.05 -8.82
N TYR A 132 -5.88 9.05 -9.94
CA TYR A 132 -7.33 9.20 -9.95
C TYR A 132 -8.07 8.09 -9.20
N ASN A 133 -7.62 6.83 -9.35
CA ASN A 133 -8.24 5.72 -8.62
C ASN A 133 -7.98 5.88 -7.13
N LEU A 134 -6.73 6.14 -6.73
CA LEU A 134 -6.37 6.34 -5.33
C LEU A 134 -7.13 7.49 -4.69
N ILE A 135 -7.24 8.65 -5.35
CA ILE A 135 -8.02 9.80 -4.87
C ILE A 135 -9.49 9.39 -4.66
N THR A 136 -10.06 8.64 -5.59
CA THR A 136 -11.46 8.17 -5.51
C THR A 136 -11.65 7.18 -4.35
N LYS A 137 -10.75 6.21 -4.21
CA LYS A 137 -10.80 5.19 -3.15
C LYS A 137 -10.55 5.79 -1.78
N LEU A 138 -9.60 6.72 -1.66
CA LEU A 138 -9.28 7.43 -0.42
C LEU A 138 -10.48 8.21 0.14
N ARG A 139 -11.33 8.78 -0.73
CA ARG A 139 -12.60 9.43 -0.33
C ARG A 139 -13.66 8.44 0.14
N LYS A 140 -13.66 7.21 -0.39
CA LYS A 140 -14.64 6.16 -0.06
C LYS A 140 -14.21 5.25 1.09
N TYR A 141 -12.93 5.30 1.47
CA TYR A 141 -12.38 4.48 2.53
C TYR A 141 -12.83 5.01 3.90
N VAL A 142 -13.90 4.42 4.41
CA VAL A 142 -14.59 4.80 5.64
C VAL A 142 -14.48 3.69 6.69
N TRP A 143 -14.75 4.04 7.94
CA TRP A 143 -14.96 3.05 9.00
C TRP A 143 -16.24 2.25 8.72
N ASP A 144 -16.18 0.95 8.99
CA ASP A 144 -17.32 0.05 8.91
C ASP A 144 -18.31 0.35 10.06
N LYS A 145 -19.53 -0.17 9.95
CA LYS A 145 -20.59 0.03 10.94
C LYS A 145 -21.05 -1.30 11.52
N ASP A 146 -21.36 -1.30 12.81
CA ASP A 146 -22.08 -2.41 13.44
C ASP A 146 -23.53 -2.50 12.93
N LYS A 147 -24.25 -3.53 13.40
CA LYS A 147 -25.67 -3.75 13.04
C LYS A 147 -26.59 -2.61 13.45
N ASP A 148 -26.18 -1.80 14.42
CA ASP A 148 -26.93 -0.66 14.95
C ASP A 148 -26.55 0.66 14.24
N GLY A 149 -25.62 0.60 13.28
CA GLY A 149 -25.18 1.74 12.48
C GLY A 149 -24.06 2.58 13.10
N ASN A 150 -23.46 2.13 14.22
CA ASN A 150 -22.34 2.82 14.85
C ASN A 150 -21.02 2.44 14.18
N TYR A 151 -20.13 3.41 13.98
CA TYR A 151 -18.81 3.13 13.43
C TYR A 151 -17.98 2.26 14.37
N ILE A 152 -17.33 1.24 13.80
CA ILE A 152 -16.38 0.36 14.49
C ILE A 152 -14.94 0.67 14.07
N ASN A 153 -13.97 0.17 14.83
CA ASN A 153 -12.53 0.40 14.58
C ASN A 153 -11.96 -0.52 13.49
N GLU A 154 -12.78 -0.87 12.51
CA GLU A 154 -12.42 -1.67 11.34
C GLU A 154 -12.86 -0.88 10.11
N PRO A 155 -11.98 -0.68 9.11
CA PRO A 155 -12.37 -0.03 7.87
C PRO A 155 -13.29 -0.97 7.08
N VAL A 156 -14.15 -0.41 6.23
CA VAL A 156 -14.94 -1.21 5.29
C VAL A 156 -14.03 -2.10 4.44
N ASP A 157 -14.44 -3.35 4.21
CA ASP A 157 -13.75 -4.30 3.33
C ASP A 157 -14.09 -4.03 1.85
N GLU A 158 -14.12 -2.75 1.48
CA GLU A 158 -14.32 -2.27 0.12
C GLU A 158 -13.38 -1.11 -0.15
N TYR A 159 -13.01 -0.93 -1.42
CA TYR A 159 -12.15 0.18 -1.85
C TYR A 159 -10.76 0.21 -1.17
N ASN A 160 -10.30 -0.94 -0.69
CA ASN A 160 -9.11 -1.06 0.18
C ASN A 160 -7.80 -1.32 -0.57
N HIS A 161 -7.78 -1.97 -1.73
CA HIS A 161 -6.53 -2.44 -2.38
C HIS A 161 -5.41 -1.40 -2.51
N LEU A 162 -5.71 -0.17 -2.96
CA LEU A 162 -4.72 0.91 -3.04
C LEU A 162 -4.27 1.39 -1.65
N MET A 163 -5.18 1.39 -0.67
CA MET A 163 -4.87 1.70 0.72
C MET A 163 -4.03 0.60 1.38
N ASP A 164 -4.32 -0.66 1.07
CA ASP A 164 -3.57 -1.82 1.52
C ASP A 164 -2.17 -1.84 0.92
N ALA A 165 -2.01 -1.53 -0.37
CA ALA A 165 -0.71 -1.32 -0.98
C ALA A 165 0.12 -0.28 -0.19
N ILE A 166 -0.43 0.91 0.09
CA ILE A 166 0.24 1.94 0.91
C ILE A 166 0.56 1.42 2.31
N ARG A 167 -0.38 0.70 2.92
CA ARG A 167 -0.22 0.11 4.26
C ARG A 167 0.91 -0.92 4.30
N TYR A 168 1.08 -1.73 3.27
CA TYR A 168 2.18 -2.69 3.17
C TYR A 168 3.52 -1.99 3.04
N TYR A 169 3.61 -0.90 2.27
CA TYR A 169 4.79 -0.04 2.30
C TYR A 169 5.07 0.48 3.71
N VAL A 170 4.05 0.97 4.43
CA VAL A 170 4.22 1.49 5.80
C VAL A 170 4.70 0.40 6.75
N LEU A 171 4.07 -0.78 6.73
CA LEU A 171 4.45 -1.93 7.56
C LEU A 171 5.88 -2.38 7.26
N GLY A 172 6.18 -2.66 5.99
CA GLY A 172 7.48 -3.21 5.59
C GLY A 172 8.62 -2.19 5.67
N CYS A 173 8.43 -0.99 5.13
CA CYS A 173 9.48 0.03 5.01
C CYS A 173 9.66 0.84 6.29
N LEU A 174 8.56 1.32 6.88
CA LEU A 174 8.63 2.27 8.00
C LEU A 174 8.64 1.57 9.36
N LEU A 175 7.90 0.46 9.49
CA LEU A 175 7.81 -0.31 10.73
C LEU A 175 8.71 -1.56 10.73
N GLY A 176 9.39 -1.86 9.62
CA GLY A 176 10.34 -2.99 9.51
C GLY A 176 9.67 -4.38 9.57
N ARG A 177 8.37 -4.46 9.27
CA ARG A 177 7.56 -5.68 9.34
C ARG A 177 7.56 -6.41 8.00
N ILE A 178 8.64 -7.14 7.72
CA ILE A 178 8.74 -8.07 6.58
C ILE A 178 8.92 -9.50 7.09
N LEU A 179 8.35 -10.47 6.37
CA LEU A 179 8.62 -11.88 6.67
C LEU A 179 10.07 -12.19 6.27
N LYS A 180 10.84 -12.75 7.21
CA LYS A 180 12.19 -13.23 6.92
C LYS A 180 12.09 -14.53 6.11
N PRO A 181 13.00 -14.76 5.14
CA PRO A 181 13.10 -16.06 4.50
C PRO A 181 13.27 -17.14 5.58
N LYS A 182 12.50 -18.23 5.51
CA LYS A 182 12.80 -19.40 6.32
C LYS A 182 14.16 -19.92 5.89
N ASP A 183 15.12 -19.90 6.80
CA ASP A 183 16.40 -20.55 6.57
C ASP A 183 16.17 -22.07 6.64
N LEU A 184 16.19 -22.73 5.48
CA LEU A 184 15.97 -24.17 5.35
C LEU A 184 17.30 -24.94 5.39
N THR A 185 18.44 -24.27 5.60
CA THR A 185 19.77 -24.90 5.56
C THR A 185 19.98 -25.97 6.66
N GLY A 186 19.16 -25.98 7.72
CA GLY A 186 19.21 -26.96 8.80
C GLY A 186 18.27 -28.18 8.66
N ILE A 187 17.52 -28.32 7.55
CA ILE A 187 16.49 -29.37 7.43
C ILE A 187 16.99 -30.61 6.66
N PHE A 188 18.17 -30.57 6.04
CA PHE A 188 18.77 -31.69 5.31
C PHE A 188 19.99 -32.30 6.01
N THR A 189 20.02 -32.32 7.35
CA THR A 189 20.98 -33.11 8.11
C THR A 189 20.29 -34.31 8.75
N HIS A 190 20.03 -35.36 7.97
CA HIS A 190 19.87 -36.74 8.42
C HIS A 190 20.28 -37.70 7.30
#